data_AF-A0A069D686-F1
#
_entry.id   AF-A0A069D686-F1
#
_cell.length_a   1.000
_cell.length_b   1.000
_cell.length_c   1.000
_cell.angle_alpha   90.00
_cell.angle_beta   90.00
_cell.angle_gamma   90.00
#
_symmetry.space_group_name_H-M   'P 1'
#
loop_
_entity.id
_entity.type
_entity.pdbx_description
1 polymer ?
#
loop_
_entity_poly.entity_id
_entity_poly.type
_entity_poly.pdbx_seq_one_letter_code
_entity_poly.pdbx_strand_id
1 'polypeptide(L)'
;MAFMISQRAFIKLYLITMVEQHRGYGYEMLEAMKEEFKGFGYVPPQSEVYRALHELVQEGVFYRTKRLKGNDPRIDFQEIVLYHFTDDGEEKARLYKKQVKTDLDRCLGMLRKAEQDNYK
;
A
#
# COMPACT_ATOMS: atom_id res chain seq x y z
N MET A 1 -10.85 -17.68 11.02
CA MET A 1 -10.31 -18.51 9.93
C MET A 1 -9.76 -17.59 8.87
N ALA A 2 -8.49 -17.75 8.45
CA ALA A 2 -7.87 -16.93 7.40
C ALA A 2 -7.56 -17.83 6.19
N PHE A 3 -8.18 -17.55 5.04
CA PHE A 3 -7.96 -18.29 3.79
C PHE A 3 -6.85 -17.62 2.96
N MET A 4 -7.10 -16.41 2.46
CA MET A 4 -6.13 -15.58 1.74
C MET A 4 -5.83 -14.29 2.49
N ILE A 5 -4.76 -13.59 2.08
CA ILE A 5 -4.50 -12.23 2.54
C ILE A 5 -5.67 -11.33 2.12
N SER A 6 -6.08 -10.42 3.00
CA SER A 6 -7.09 -9.43 2.63
C SER A 6 -6.51 -8.41 1.64
N GLN A 7 -7.35 -7.93 0.72
CA GLN A 7 -6.97 -6.88 -0.22
C GLN A 7 -6.41 -5.64 0.51
N ARG A 8 -7.05 -5.28 1.62
CA ARG A 8 -6.62 -4.19 2.51
C ARG A 8 -5.18 -4.36 2.98
N ALA A 9 -4.84 -5.56 3.47
CA ALA A 9 -3.52 -5.82 4.02
C ALA A 9 -2.44 -5.82 2.94
N PHE A 10 -2.75 -6.39 1.79
CA PHE A 10 -1.90 -6.32 0.61
C PHE A 10 -1.63 -4.87 0.21
N ILE A 11 -2.67 -4.03 0.11
CA ILE A 11 -2.50 -2.61 -0.26
C ILE A 11 -1.62 -1.89 0.77
N LYS A 12 -1.88 -2.03 2.07
CA LYS A 12 -1.07 -1.38 3.12
C LYS A 12 0.41 -1.74 3.03
N LEU A 13 0.74 -3.00 2.76
CA LEU A 13 2.13 -3.45 2.57
C LEU A 13 2.87 -2.64 1.48
N TYR A 14 2.24 -2.44 0.33
CA TYR A 14 2.84 -1.68 -0.77
C TYR A 14 2.90 -0.18 -0.47
N LEU A 15 1.87 0.39 0.15
CA LEU A 15 1.89 1.80 0.56
C LEU A 15 3.02 2.10 1.54
N ILE A 16 3.24 1.23 2.53
CA ILE A 16 4.38 1.30 3.45
C ILE A 16 5.69 1.28 2.66
N THR A 17 5.85 0.32 1.76
CA THR A 17 7.08 0.17 0.96
C THR A 17 7.35 1.38 0.07
N MET A 18 6.31 2.00 -0.51
CA MET A 18 6.47 3.21 -1.32
C MET A 18 6.90 4.42 -0.48
N VAL A 19 6.37 4.58 0.74
CA VAL A 19 6.82 5.66 1.64
C VAL A 19 8.26 5.44 2.10
N GLU A 20 8.67 4.20 2.38
CA GLU A 20 10.08 3.83 2.64
C GLU A 20 11.00 4.24 1.48
N GLN A 21 10.51 4.15 0.24
CA GLN A 21 11.24 4.55 -0.98
C GLN A 21 11.09 6.04 -1.32
N HIS A 22 10.64 6.88 -0.38
CA HIS A 22 10.39 8.31 -0.55
C HIS A 22 9.34 8.66 -1.62
N ARG A 23 8.42 7.73 -1.94
CA ARG A 23 7.28 7.92 -2.84
C ARG A 23 5.99 8.11 -2.04
N GLY A 24 5.87 9.26 -1.39
CA GLY A 24 4.77 9.54 -0.45
C GLY A 24 3.54 10.24 -1.06
N TYR A 25 3.49 10.55 -2.35
CA TYR A 25 2.34 11.24 -2.93
C TYR A 25 1.20 10.26 -3.24
N GLY A 26 0.08 10.39 -2.51
CA GLY A 26 -1.01 9.41 -2.55
C GLY A 26 -1.58 9.08 -3.94
N TYR A 27 -1.67 10.06 -4.83
CA TYR A 27 -2.11 9.82 -6.21
C TYR A 27 -1.08 9.04 -7.02
N GLU A 28 0.21 9.41 -6.93
CA GLU A 28 1.28 8.66 -7.61
C GLU A 28 1.40 7.23 -7.08
N MET A 29 1.22 7.03 -5.78
CA MET A 29 1.18 5.69 -5.18
C MET A 29 0.04 4.84 -5.79
N LEU A 30 -1.15 5.42 -5.95
CA LEU A 30 -2.29 4.74 -6.58
C LEU A 30 -1.97 4.36 -8.03
N GLU A 31 -1.50 5.31 -8.84
CA GLU A 31 -1.21 5.06 -10.26
C GLU A 31 -0.06 4.06 -10.44
N ALA A 32 0.98 4.15 -9.61
CA ALA A 32 2.07 3.17 -9.61
C ALA A 32 1.56 1.75 -9.32
N MET A 33 0.70 1.57 -8.30
CA MET A 33 0.13 0.26 -8.00
C MET A 33 -0.79 -0.25 -9.12
N LYS A 34 -1.58 0.62 -9.74
CA LYS A 34 -2.42 0.23 -10.89
C LYS A 34 -1.57 -0.33 -12.03
N GLU A 35 -0.47 0.36 -12.35
CA GLU A 35 0.42 -0.07 -13.43
C GLU A 35 1.15 -1.37 -13.08
N GLU A 36 1.69 -1.48 -11.86
CA GLU A 36 2.47 -2.64 -11.40
C GLU A 36 1.66 -3.94 -11.42
N PHE A 37 0.38 -3.89 -11.01
CA PHE A 37 -0.45 -5.09 -10.88
C PHE A 37 -1.35 -5.39 -12.08
N LYS A 38 -1.41 -4.50 -13.07
CA LYS A 38 -2.22 -4.69 -14.29
C LYS A 38 -1.88 -5.99 -15.01
N GLY A 39 -0.59 -6.38 -15.05
CA GLY A 39 -0.14 -7.64 -15.66
C GLY A 39 -0.69 -8.90 -14.99
N PHE A 40 -1.08 -8.81 -13.71
CA PHE A 40 -1.72 -9.90 -12.96
C PHE A 40 -3.26 -9.85 -13.02
N GLY A 41 -3.82 -8.94 -13.81
CA GLY A 41 -5.27 -8.72 -13.89
C GLY A 41 -5.87 -8.03 -12.66
N TYR A 42 -5.04 -7.43 -11.81
CA TYR A 42 -5.48 -6.73 -10.61
C TYR A 42 -5.31 -5.21 -10.74
N VAL A 43 -6.40 -4.47 -10.52
CA VAL A 43 -6.39 -3.00 -10.48
C VAL A 43 -6.94 -2.57 -9.11
N PRO A 44 -6.11 -2.03 -8.21
CA PRO A 44 -6.57 -1.64 -6.88
C PRO A 44 -7.62 -0.51 -6.97
N PRO A 45 -8.79 -0.68 -6.32
CA PRO A 45 -9.80 0.36 -6.28
C PRO A 45 -9.26 1.60 -5.58
N GLN A 46 -9.52 2.77 -6.17
CA GLN A 46 -9.11 4.06 -5.60
C GLN A 46 -9.60 4.23 -4.16
N SER A 47 -10.86 3.89 -3.88
CA SER A 47 -11.46 3.96 -2.54
C SER A 47 -10.74 3.08 -1.53
N GLU A 48 -10.27 1.90 -1.94
CA GLU A 48 -9.53 0.97 -1.07
C GLU A 48 -8.14 1.53 -0.74
N VAL A 49 -7.43 2.08 -1.72
CA VAL A 49 -6.11 2.72 -1.51
C VAL A 49 -6.20 3.90 -0.54
N TYR A 50 -7.14 4.82 -0.76
CA TYR A 50 -7.28 5.98 0.13
C TYR A 50 -7.76 5.60 1.52
N ARG A 51 -8.64 4.61 1.66
CA ARG A 51 -9.01 4.10 2.98
C ARG A 51 -7.80 3.46 3.68
N ALA A 52 -6.85 2.87 2.94
CA ALA A 52 -5.69 2.18 3.53
C ALA A 52 -4.67 3.22 4.03
N LEU A 53 -4.44 4.27 3.24
CA LEU A 53 -3.70 5.45 3.66
C LEU A 53 -4.33 6.09 4.91
N HIS A 54 -5.65 6.22 4.96
CA HIS A 54 -6.34 6.76 6.13
C HIS A 54 -6.13 5.89 7.38
N GLU A 55 -6.28 4.58 7.27
CA GLU A 55 -6.04 3.66 8.38
C GLU A 55 -4.58 3.69 8.85
N LEU A 56 -3.60 3.74 7.94
CA LEU A 56 -2.18 3.87 8.31
C LEU A 56 -1.88 5.17 9.06
N VAL A 57 -2.63 6.25 8.76
CA VAL A 57 -2.57 7.49 9.54
C VAL A 57 -3.22 7.32 10.92
N GLN A 58 -4.40 6.69 11.01
CA GLN A 58 -5.08 6.44 12.28
C GLN A 58 -4.29 5.51 13.21
N GLU A 59 -3.60 4.52 12.67
CA GLU A 59 -2.69 3.61 13.39
C GLU A 59 -1.40 4.32 13.84
N GLY A 60 -1.20 5.57 13.40
CA GLY A 60 -0.01 6.36 13.68
C GLY A 60 1.24 5.78 13.03
N VAL A 61 1.10 5.05 11.91
CA VAL A 61 2.21 4.64 11.04
C VAL A 61 2.64 5.85 10.21
N PHE A 62 1.66 6.54 9.63
CA PHE A 62 1.90 7.72 8.83
C PHE A 62 1.35 8.99 9.47
N TYR A 63 1.93 10.12 9.09
CA TYR A 63 1.24 11.41 9.09
C TYR A 63 1.14 11.93 7.66
N ARG A 64 0.23 12.89 7.44
CA ARG A 64 0.03 13.50 6.12
C ARG A 64 0.34 14.99 6.16
N THR A 65 1.00 15.49 5.12
CA THR A 65 1.17 16.93 4.87
C THR A 65 0.50 17.31 3.57
N LYS A 66 0.09 18.58 3.49
CA LYS A 66 -0.42 19.16 2.24
C LYS A 66 0.67 20.02 1.63
N ARG A 67 0.86 19.92 0.31
CA ARG A 67 1.75 20.79 -0.45
C ARG A 67 1.04 21.30 -1.69
N LEU A 68 1.42 22.49 -2.16
CA LEU A 68 1.00 22.98 -3.46
C LEU A 68 1.96 22.44 -4.51
N LYS A 69 1.41 21.83 -5.57
CA LYS A 69 2.17 21.40 -6.73
C LYS A 69 2.25 22.57 -7.72
N GLY A 70 3.46 23.08 -7.93
CA GLY A 70 3.75 24.16 -8.88
C GLY A 70 4.52 25.32 -8.24
N ASN A 71 5.65 25.69 -8.84
CA ASN A 71 6.37 26.94 -8.54
C ASN A 71 6.01 28.05 -9.54
N ASP A 72 5.08 27.80 -10.47
CA ASP A 72 4.72 28.73 -11.54
C ASP A 72 3.39 29.43 -11.23
N PRO A 73 3.36 30.77 -11.11
CA PRO A 73 2.14 31.56 -10.85
C PRO A 73 1.02 31.40 -11.91
N ARG A 74 1.31 30.76 -13.06
CA ARG A 74 0.39 30.60 -14.20
C ARG A 74 -0.29 29.24 -14.27
N ILE A 75 0.09 28.28 -13.42
CA ILE A 75 -0.47 26.93 -13.41
C ILE A 75 -1.43 26.83 -12.22
N ASP A 76 -2.67 26.41 -12.49
CA ASP A 76 -3.69 26.21 -11.46
C ASP A 76 -3.12 25.39 -10.28
N PHE A 77 -3.19 25.98 -9.08
CA PHE A 77 -2.66 25.39 -7.86
C PHE A 77 -3.31 24.03 -7.59
N GLN A 78 -2.52 22.95 -7.62
CA GLN A 78 -3.00 21.63 -7.20
C GLN A 78 -2.51 21.33 -5.78
N GLU A 79 -3.42 21.29 -4.81
CA GLU A 79 -3.12 20.81 -3.47
C GLU A 79 -2.91 19.28 -3.51
N ILE A 80 -1.70 18.83 -3.17
CA ILE A 80 -1.32 17.43 -3.09
C ILE A 80 -1.13 16.97 -1.65
N VAL A 81 -1.40 15.69 -1.39
CA VAL A 81 -1.26 15.06 -0.07
C VAL A 81 -0.05 14.14 -0.09
N LEU A 82 0.92 14.43 0.78
CA LEU A 82 2.12 13.62 0.99
C LEU A 82 2.02 12.84 2.30
N TYR A 83 2.48 11.60 2.30
CA TYR A 83 2.54 10.72 3.46
C TYR A 83 4.00 10.49 3.89
N HIS A 84 4.21 10.48 5.19
CA HIS A 84 5.50 10.32 5.83
C HIS A 84 5.35 9.43 7.06
N PHE A 85 6.42 8.72 7.46
CA PHE A 85 6.42 8.02 8.74
C PHE A 85 6.36 8.98 9.91
N THR A 86 5.58 8.66 10.92
CA THR A 86 5.71 9.27 12.25
C THR A 86 7.00 8.82 12.92
N ASP A 87 7.34 9.41 14.07
CA ASP A 87 8.54 9.04 14.84
C ASP A 87 8.59 7.52 15.16
N ASP A 88 7.45 6.93 15.54
CA ASP A 88 7.33 5.47 15.80
C ASP A 88 6.85 4.69 14.56
N GLY A 89 6.62 5.38 13.44
CA GLY A 89 5.92 4.86 12.28
C GLY A 89 6.70 3.77 11.56
N GLU A 90 8.02 3.92 11.47
CA GLU A 90 8.91 2.94 10.83
C GLU A 90 8.88 1.59 11.56
N GLU A 91 8.92 1.60 12.90
CA GLU A 91 8.87 0.38 13.70
C GLU A 91 7.50 -0.30 13.58
N LYS A 92 6.40 0.47 13.64
CA LYS A 92 5.05 -0.06 13.42
C LYS A 92 4.91 -0.68 12.03
N ALA A 93 5.44 -0.03 10.99
CA ALA A 93 5.47 -0.55 9.64
C ALA A 93 6.29 -1.84 9.54
N ARG A 94 7.45 -1.91 10.19
CA ARG A 94 8.27 -3.13 10.23
C ARG A 94 7.52 -4.31 10.86
N LEU A 95 6.85 -4.08 11.99
CA LEU A 95 6.02 -5.10 12.65
C LEU A 95 4.85 -5.53 11.76
N TYR A 96 4.18 -4.58 11.12
CA TYR A 96 3.12 -4.84 10.16
C TYR A 96 3.60 -5.70 8.99
N LYS A 97 4.73 -5.34 8.36
CA LYS A 97 5.34 -6.11 7.26
C LYS A 97 5.71 -7.53 7.69
N LYS A 98 6.20 -7.71 8.93
CA LYS A 98 6.50 -9.05 9.49
C LYS A 98 5.23 -9.90 9.63
N GLN A 99 4.14 -9.32 10.11
CA GLN A 99 2.86 -10.00 10.19
C GLN A 99 2.35 -10.40 8.80
N VAL A 100 2.33 -9.45 7.86
CA VAL A 100 1.88 -9.69 6.49
C VAL A 100 2.75 -10.73 5.77
N LYS A 101 4.06 -10.77 6.02
CA LYS A 101 4.94 -11.81 5.46
C LYS A 101 4.52 -13.21 5.89
N THR A 102 4.19 -13.39 7.17
CA THR A 102 3.67 -14.66 7.69
C THR A 102 2.37 -15.07 6.96
N ASP A 103 1.48 -14.11 6.73
CA ASP A 103 0.24 -14.36 5.99
C ASP A 103 0.48 -14.72 4.53
N LEU A 104 1.40 -14.02 3.84
CA LEU A 104 1.78 -14.31 2.47
C LEU A 104 2.38 -15.72 2.35
N ASP A 105 3.28 -16.11 3.25
CA ASP A 105 3.91 -17.43 3.23
C ASP A 105 2.88 -18.55 3.39
N ARG A 106 1.90 -18.34 4.28
CA ARG A 106 0.77 -19.26 4.45
C ARG A 106 -0.06 -19.35 3.16
N CYS A 107 -0.41 -18.22 2.55
CA CYS A 107 -1.20 -18.19 1.31
C CYS A 107 -0.47 -18.89 0.15
N LEU A 108 0.82 -18.64 -0.01
CA LEU A 108 1.65 -19.29 -1.02
C LEU A 108 1.71 -20.81 -0.80
N GLY A 109 1.84 -21.26 0.45
CA GLY A 109 1.78 -22.69 0.78
C GLY A 109 0.44 -23.34 0.39
N MET A 110 -0.67 -22.66 0.65
CA MET A 110 -2.01 -23.14 0.27
C MET A 110 -2.20 -23.21 -1.24
N LEU A 111 -1.77 -22.19 -1.98
CA LEU A 111 -1.87 -22.15 -3.44
C LEU A 111 -1.03 -23.26 -4.09
N ARG A 112 0.22 -23.44 -3.64
CA ARG A 112 1.11 -24.51 -4.12
C ARG A 112 0.50 -25.89 -3.86
N LYS A 113 -0.08 -26.10 -2.67
CA LYS A 113 -0.76 -27.36 -2.36
C LYS A 113 -1.95 -27.61 -3.30
N ALA A 114 -2.78 -26.60 -3.53
CA ALA A 114 -3.93 -26.72 -4.42
C ALA A 114 -3.51 -27.04 -5.87
N GLU A 115 -2.45 -26.41 -6.36
CA GLU A 115 -1.86 -26.71 -7.68
C GLU A 115 -1.41 -28.18 -7.76
N GLN A 116 -0.59 -28.62 -6.81
CA GLN A 116 -0.02 -29.98 -6.78
C GLN A 116 -1.07 -31.09 -6.67
N ASP A 117 -2.13 -30.85 -5.89
CA ASP A 117 -3.15 -31.86 -5.64
C ASP A 117 -4.09 -32.05 -6.86
N ASN A 118 -4.25 -31.03 -7.71
CA ASN A 118 -5.33 -31.00 -8.71
C ASN A 118 -4.86 -30.98 -10.18
N TYR A 119 -3.61 -30.59 -10.47
CA TYR A 119 -3.13 -30.37 -11.85
C TYR A 119 -1.87 -31.18 -12.18
N LYS A 120 -1.83 -32.46 -11.82
CA LYS A 120 -0.76 -33.38 -12.24
C LYS A 120 -0.75 -33.63 -13.74
#